data_AF-A0A9D9DN91-F1
#
_entry.id   AF-A0A9D9DN91-F1
#
_cell.length_a   1.000
_cell.length_b   1.000
_cell.length_c   1.000
_cell.angle_alpha   90.00
_cell.angle_beta   90.00
_cell.angle_gamma   90.00
#
_symmetry.space_group_name_H-M   'P 1'
#
loop_
_entity.id
_entity.type
_entity.pdbx_description
1 polymer ?
#
loop_
_entity_poly.entity_id
_entity_poly.type
_entity_poly.pdbx_seq_one_letter_code
_entity_poly.pdbx_strand_id
1 'polypeptide(L)'
;MLLNLFTLNNYNNQPVFGYRLPKRSFNDVRDIPGLTCAKCGKKMMSLLERDELINKLLAGSKTCLQRHEFDEFRNSNNFRFLVNLSKKHPKTPLYAIVQDKDVNYKISRMGNFGRKEINEVVDISRTVTRKAPQVVKKLLPFKERMSPEFQELLDYMEIYAIKYPKCTFSEIFSKREVFDYHDKIRLFRKEEFSLLKTKALKNLDKTAELLPAEQREQFLNLNKAANRIITTGNHPESAKRIMLEVLYKDFLTNITDKKLSAKIQKQINNLPVREISGDNLIVGYSKLNDTEILRMILDNICSTFEHIVPNSEGGKAVKHNGICLCAQCNSERATIAYSVIMEKFPEFAANLQKQLNKIMVFIRHDKLSGYDLYPQRVKKTLLDVTDQKLRINIKKYLKYKEKEAEIKLEHAKASYIQNKTRLQETNSEISEYNKKIDELKQELKRLQDEKNILHHKKEIRKAKVNNSTRILANAKSNLKSARKTLNNDK
;
A
#
# COMPACT_ATOMS: atom_id res chain seq x y z
N MET A 1 31.69 -16.01 -27.28
CA MET A 1 31.09 -16.65 -26.08
C MET A 1 31.81 -16.15 -24.84
N LEU A 2 31.47 -14.96 -24.35
CA LEU A 2 31.92 -14.45 -23.05
C LEU A 2 30.78 -13.61 -22.48
N LEU A 3 29.94 -14.24 -21.67
CA LEU A 3 28.91 -13.59 -20.85
C LEU A 3 28.92 -14.31 -19.51
N ASN A 4 29.69 -13.75 -18.58
CA ASN A 4 29.58 -13.91 -17.13
C ASN A 4 30.80 -13.23 -16.54
N LEU A 5 30.66 -12.01 -16.05
CA LEU A 5 31.55 -11.39 -15.06
C LEU A 5 31.07 -9.96 -14.78
N PHE A 6 29.92 -9.79 -14.12
CA PHE A 6 29.64 -8.59 -13.31
C PHE A 6 28.62 -8.92 -12.20
N THR A 7 28.96 -9.88 -11.35
CA THR A 7 28.45 -9.93 -9.97
C THR A 7 29.39 -9.10 -9.10
N LEU A 8 29.12 -7.81 -8.97
CA LEU A 8 29.84 -6.96 -8.02
C LEU A 8 29.29 -7.19 -6.61
N ASN A 9 30.05 -7.99 -5.85
CA ASN A 9 30.01 -8.00 -4.39
C ASN A 9 30.32 -6.60 -3.87
N ASN A 10 29.31 -5.90 -3.35
CA ASN A 10 29.49 -4.59 -2.73
C ASN A 10 29.92 -4.73 -1.27
N TYR A 11 31.17 -4.32 -1.04
CA TYR A 11 31.81 -3.81 0.17
C TYR A 11 30.97 -3.79 1.46
N ASN A 12 31.34 -4.73 2.34
CA ASN A 12 31.08 -4.68 3.78
C ASN A 12 31.77 -3.47 4.40
N ASN A 13 30.98 -2.47 4.76
CA ASN A 13 31.14 -1.66 5.97
C ASN A 13 29.82 -0.94 6.22
N GLN A 14 28.79 -1.73 6.56
CA GLN A 14 27.55 -1.19 7.09
C GLN A 14 27.58 -1.25 8.62
N PRO A 15 27.08 -0.21 9.33
CA PRO A 15 26.78 -0.33 10.74
C PRO A 15 25.86 -1.53 10.94
N VAL A 16 26.25 -2.45 11.82
CA VAL A 16 25.49 -3.67 12.14
C VAL A 16 24.19 -3.27 12.84
N PHE A 17 23.14 -3.03 12.05
CA PHE A 17 21.76 -2.96 12.52
C PHE A 17 21.16 -4.35 12.36
N GLY A 18 21.12 -5.11 13.47
CA GLY A 18 20.84 -6.56 13.50
C GLY A 18 19.41 -7.01 13.16
N TYR A 19 18.80 -6.53 12.08
CA TYR A 19 17.57 -7.11 11.55
C TYR A 19 17.68 -7.35 10.04
N ARG A 20 17.51 -8.61 9.64
CA ARG A 20 17.41 -9.00 8.22
C ARG A 20 16.16 -8.35 7.62
N LEU A 21 16.34 -7.44 6.66
CA LEU A 21 15.21 -6.81 5.96
C LEU A 21 14.40 -7.88 5.19
N PRO A 22 13.07 -7.68 5.06
CA PRO A 22 12.25 -8.54 4.22
C PRO A 22 12.79 -8.62 2.79
N LYS A 23 12.65 -9.79 2.15
CA LYS A 23 13.07 -9.97 0.76
C LYS A 23 12.24 -9.09 -0.20
N ARG A 24 10.93 -8.99 0.05
CA ARG A 24 9.97 -8.19 -0.75
C ARG A 24 10.19 -6.69 -0.60
N SER A 25 9.88 -5.94 -1.66
CA SER A 25 9.72 -4.49 -1.63
C SER A 25 8.28 -4.12 -1.23
N PHE A 26 8.10 -2.86 -0.82
CA PHE A 26 6.84 -2.30 -0.34
C PHE A 26 6.51 -1.03 -1.13
N ASN A 27 5.21 -0.80 -1.33
CA ASN A 27 4.71 0.36 -2.09
C ASN A 27 4.20 1.49 -1.19
N ASP A 28 4.02 1.22 0.11
CA ASP A 28 3.51 2.15 1.10
C ASP A 28 4.23 1.97 2.44
N VAL A 29 4.40 3.07 3.19
CA VAL A 29 5.01 3.06 4.53
C VAL A 29 4.21 2.23 5.53
N ARG A 30 2.88 2.14 5.37
CA ARG A 30 1.99 1.34 6.22
C ARG A 30 2.24 -0.16 6.13
N ASP A 31 2.83 -0.61 5.02
CA ASP A 31 3.11 -2.03 4.80
C ASP A 31 4.44 -2.47 5.42
N ILE A 32 5.22 -1.54 5.96
CA ILE A 32 6.50 -1.83 6.62
C ILE A 32 6.24 -2.67 7.87
N PRO A 33 6.76 -3.91 7.94
CA PRO A 33 6.46 -4.82 9.04
C PRO A 33 7.07 -4.32 10.35
N GLY A 34 6.27 -4.37 11.42
CA GLY A 34 6.66 -3.92 12.76
C GLY A 34 7.04 -2.44 12.84
N LEU A 35 6.47 -1.58 11.97
CA LEU A 35 6.56 -0.13 12.14
C LEU A 35 5.93 0.28 13.48
N THR A 36 6.50 1.25 14.19
CA THR A 36 5.98 1.70 15.49
C THR A 36 5.11 2.94 15.32
N CYS A 37 4.03 3.04 16.10
CA CYS A 37 3.15 4.21 16.11
C CYS A 37 3.95 5.45 16.56
N ALA A 38 3.84 6.56 15.83
CA ALA A 38 4.55 7.80 16.17
C ALA A 38 4.09 8.40 17.51
N LYS A 39 2.86 8.11 17.96
CA LYS A 39 2.33 8.57 19.26
C LYS A 39 2.66 7.62 20.40
N CYS A 40 2.08 6.42 20.42
CA CYS A 40 2.21 5.51 21.56
C CYS A 40 3.44 4.59 21.52
N GLY A 41 4.22 4.59 20.44
CA GLY A 41 5.42 3.75 20.32
C GLY A 41 5.15 2.25 20.15
N LYS A 42 3.91 1.78 20.33
CA LYS A 42 3.52 0.38 20.13
C LYS A 42 3.77 -0.05 18.68
N LYS A 43 4.17 -1.31 18.49
CA LYS A 43 4.28 -1.91 17.15
C LYS A 43 2.90 -1.95 16.51
N MET A 44 2.83 -1.61 15.22
CA MET A 44 1.63 -1.68 14.40
C MET A 44 1.67 -2.91 13.50
N MET A 45 0.50 -3.41 13.15
CA MET A 45 0.32 -4.49 12.16
C MET A 45 0.18 -3.86 10.77
N SER A 46 0.87 -4.39 9.78
CA SER A 46 0.61 -4.02 8.38
C SER A 46 -0.69 -4.66 7.89
N LEU A 47 -1.33 -4.07 6.86
CA LEU A 47 -2.54 -4.64 6.26
C LEU A 47 -2.30 -6.06 5.71
N LEU A 48 -1.09 -6.30 5.17
CA LEU A 48 -0.66 -7.62 4.73
C LEU A 48 -0.58 -8.63 5.88
N GLU A 49 0.04 -8.26 7.01
CA GLU A 49 0.11 -9.14 8.19
C GLU A 49 -1.28 -9.44 8.75
N ARG A 50 -2.18 -8.45 8.76
CA ARG A 50 -3.59 -8.62 9.14
C ARG A 50 -4.29 -9.62 8.25
N ASP A 51 -4.22 -9.44 6.93
CA ASP A 51 -4.91 -10.30 5.97
C ASP A 51 -4.34 -11.72 5.99
N GLU A 52 -3.03 -11.86 6.14
CA GLU A 52 -2.37 -13.16 6.35
C GLU A 52 -2.84 -13.84 7.65
N LEU A 53 -3.05 -13.08 8.73
CA LEU A 53 -3.57 -13.62 10.00
C LEU A 53 -5.03 -14.09 9.86
N ILE A 54 -5.89 -13.27 9.26
CA ILE A 54 -7.29 -13.62 8.98
C ILE A 54 -7.35 -14.89 8.12
N ASN A 55 -6.55 -14.97 7.05
CA ASN A 55 -6.49 -16.14 6.18
C ASN A 55 -6.07 -17.42 6.91
N LYS A 56 -5.20 -17.32 7.93
CA LYS A 56 -4.81 -18.45 8.79
C LYS A 56 -5.93 -18.89 9.74
N LEU A 57 -6.88 -18.00 10.03
CA LEU A 57 -8.01 -18.22 10.92
C LEU A 57 -9.26 -18.73 10.20
N LEU A 58 -9.28 -18.73 8.86
CA LEU A 58 -10.39 -19.29 8.09
C LEU A 58 -10.63 -20.77 8.38
N ALA A 59 -11.89 -21.17 8.32
CA ALA A 59 -12.31 -22.55 8.51
C ALA A 59 -11.73 -23.49 7.44
N GLY A 60 -11.52 -24.75 7.81
CA GLY A 60 -11.23 -25.80 6.84
C GLY A 60 -12.44 -26.05 5.93
N SER A 61 -12.19 -26.30 4.65
CA SER A 61 -13.23 -26.44 3.62
C SER A 61 -14.31 -27.46 3.97
N LYS A 62 -13.97 -28.59 4.62
CA LYS A 62 -14.95 -29.63 4.98
C LYS A 62 -15.96 -29.12 6.00
N THR A 63 -15.50 -28.46 7.05
CA THR A 63 -16.38 -27.90 8.10
C THR A 63 -17.16 -26.70 7.58
N CYS A 64 -16.54 -25.89 6.73
CA CYS A 64 -17.19 -24.71 6.14
C CYS A 64 -18.38 -25.11 5.26
N LEU A 65 -18.20 -26.03 4.30
CA LEU A 65 -19.24 -26.43 3.35
C LEU A 65 -20.40 -27.25 3.96
N GLN A 66 -20.31 -27.60 5.24
CA GLN A 66 -21.41 -28.27 5.95
C GLN A 66 -22.48 -27.31 6.46
N ARG A 67 -22.18 -26.00 6.52
CA ARG A 67 -23.07 -25.02 7.12
C ARG A 67 -24.27 -24.69 6.23
N HIS A 68 -25.29 -24.10 6.85
CA HIS A 68 -26.59 -23.79 6.25
C HIS A 68 -26.53 -22.68 5.19
N GLU A 69 -25.52 -21.79 5.26
CA GLU A 69 -25.29 -20.73 4.27
C GLU A 69 -25.04 -21.29 2.86
N PHE A 70 -24.81 -22.60 2.73
CA PHE A 70 -24.60 -23.27 1.46
C PHE A 70 -25.79 -24.12 0.99
N ASP A 71 -26.94 -24.08 1.68
CA ASP A 71 -28.08 -24.95 1.41
C ASP A 71 -28.62 -24.80 -0.02
N GLU A 72 -28.61 -23.58 -0.56
CA GLU A 72 -29.06 -23.28 -1.93
C GLU A 72 -28.16 -23.92 -3.01
N PHE A 73 -26.87 -24.15 -2.72
CA PHE A 73 -25.92 -24.71 -3.67
C PHE A 73 -25.89 -26.25 -3.65
N ARG A 74 -26.46 -26.90 -2.63
CA ARG A 74 -26.26 -28.35 -2.37
C ARG A 74 -26.62 -29.26 -3.55
N ASN A 75 -27.57 -28.84 -4.37
CA ASN A 75 -28.06 -29.62 -5.51
C ASN A 75 -27.20 -29.43 -6.77
N SER A 76 -26.29 -28.46 -6.80
CA SER A 76 -25.50 -28.16 -7.97
C SER A 76 -24.31 -29.11 -8.14
N ASN A 77 -23.94 -29.37 -9.40
CA ASN A 77 -22.75 -30.17 -9.70
C ASN A 77 -21.45 -29.44 -9.33
N ASN A 78 -21.45 -28.10 -9.39
CA ASN A 78 -20.31 -27.27 -9.03
C ASN A 78 -20.03 -27.33 -7.52
N PHE A 79 -21.08 -27.29 -6.70
CA PHE A 79 -20.95 -27.46 -5.25
C PHE A 79 -20.50 -28.88 -4.88
N ARG A 80 -21.06 -29.92 -5.52
CA ARG A 80 -20.59 -31.30 -5.33
C ARG A 80 -19.10 -31.46 -5.68
N PHE A 81 -18.62 -30.78 -6.72
CA PHE A 81 -17.21 -30.72 -7.05
C PHE A 81 -16.38 -30.13 -5.90
N LEU A 82 -16.80 -29.00 -5.32
CA LEU A 82 -16.14 -28.39 -4.16
C LEU A 82 -16.19 -29.27 -2.90
N VAL A 83 -17.30 -29.96 -2.65
CA VAL A 83 -17.42 -30.95 -1.56
C VAL A 83 -16.46 -32.12 -1.75
N ASN A 84 -16.27 -32.59 -2.98
CA ASN A 84 -15.31 -33.66 -3.25
C ASN A 84 -13.85 -33.20 -3.06
N LEU A 85 -13.53 -31.95 -3.40
CA LEU A 85 -12.24 -31.35 -3.09
C LEU A 85 -12.02 -31.20 -1.59
N SER A 86 -13.05 -30.78 -0.85
CA SER A 86 -12.96 -30.60 0.61
C SER A 86 -12.74 -31.90 1.37
N LYS A 87 -13.24 -33.03 0.85
CA LYS A 87 -12.91 -34.37 1.40
C LYS A 87 -11.42 -34.69 1.31
N LYS A 88 -10.75 -34.27 0.23
CA LYS A 88 -9.30 -34.46 0.02
C LYS A 88 -8.46 -33.50 0.86
N HIS A 89 -8.95 -32.27 1.06
CA HIS A 89 -8.23 -31.21 1.79
C HIS A 89 -9.06 -30.62 2.95
N PRO A 90 -9.46 -31.43 3.95
CA PRO A 90 -10.51 -31.04 4.90
C PRO A 90 -10.14 -29.89 5.83
N LYS A 91 -8.85 -29.69 6.08
CA LYS A 91 -8.32 -28.63 6.95
C LYS A 91 -7.87 -27.38 6.19
N THR A 92 -7.83 -27.44 4.85
CA THR A 92 -7.42 -26.34 4.00
C THR A 92 -8.64 -25.46 3.69
N PRO A 93 -8.56 -24.12 3.86
CA PRO A 93 -9.63 -23.22 3.46
C PRO A 93 -9.95 -23.34 1.97
N LEU A 94 -11.22 -23.18 1.61
CA LEU A 94 -11.67 -23.42 0.24
C LEU A 94 -10.98 -22.51 -0.79
N TYR A 95 -10.77 -21.23 -0.46
CA TYR A 95 -10.07 -20.28 -1.33
C TYR A 95 -8.67 -20.75 -1.72
N ALA A 96 -7.95 -21.42 -0.80
CA ALA A 96 -6.60 -21.89 -1.05
C ALA A 96 -6.60 -23.15 -1.93
N ILE A 97 -7.64 -23.99 -1.81
CA ILE A 97 -7.82 -25.17 -2.66
C ILE A 97 -8.09 -24.75 -4.10
N VAL A 98 -8.97 -23.77 -4.33
CA VAL A 98 -9.32 -23.34 -5.70
C VAL A 98 -8.21 -22.56 -6.41
N GLN A 99 -7.23 -22.06 -5.65
CA GLN A 99 -6.02 -21.42 -6.20
C GLN A 99 -4.97 -22.44 -6.66
N ASP A 100 -5.11 -23.71 -6.30
CA ASP A 100 -4.27 -24.78 -6.84
C ASP A 100 -4.36 -24.82 -8.37
N LYS A 101 -3.22 -24.99 -9.05
CA LYS A 101 -3.14 -24.87 -10.52
C LYS A 101 -4.07 -25.86 -11.23
N ASP A 102 -4.14 -27.09 -10.75
CA ASP A 102 -4.94 -28.14 -11.38
C ASP A 102 -6.43 -27.95 -11.13
N VAL A 103 -6.77 -27.49 -9.93
CA VAL A 103 -8.16 -27.16 -9.57
C VAL A 103 -8.65 -25.95 -10.36
N ASN A 104 -7.84 -24.88 -10.42
CA ASN A 104 -8.16 -23.68 -11.17
C ASN A 104 -8.33 -23.99 -12.67
N TYR A 105 -7.45 -24.81 -13.25
CA TYR A 105 -7.60 -25.26 -14.63
C TYR A 105 -8.95 -25.96 -14.86
N LYS A 106 -9.38 -26.86 -13.97
CA LYS A 106 -10.70 -27.52 -14.06
C LYS A 106 -11.85 -26.52 -13.95
N ILE A 107 -11.78 -25.56 -13.03
CA ILE A 107 -12.77 -24.49 -12.88
C ILE A 107 -12.81 -23.62 -14.16
N SER A 108 -11.66 -23.32 -14.75
CA SER A 108 -11.57 -22.47 -15.95
C SER A 108 -12.29 -23.06 -17.17
N ARG A 109 -12.39 -24.40 -17.23
CA ARG A 109 -13.11 -25.16 -18.26
C ARG A 109 -14.61 -25.29 -17.99
N MET A 110 -15.07 -24.87 -16.80
CA MET A 110 -16.50 -24.80 -16.53
C MET A 110 -17.12 -23.61 -17.28
N GLY A 111 -18.39 -23.73 -17.65
CA GLY A 111 -19.14 -22.62 -18.25
C GLY A 111 -19.17 -21.40 -17.33
N ASN A 112 -19.50 -20.22 -17.89
CA ASN A 112 -19.56 -18.95 -17.15
C ASN A 112 -20.39 -19.04 -15.88
N PHE A 113 -21.53 -19.72 -15.93
CA PHE A 113 -22.40 -19.94 -14.78
C PHE A 113 -21.68 -20.71 -13.66
N GLY A 114 -21.05 -21.84 -13.98
CA GLY A 114 -20.34 -22.64 -12.96
C GLY A 114 -19.15 -21.92 -12.35
N ARG A 115 -18.44 -21.08 -13.12
CA ARG A 115 -17.36 -20.23 -12.58
C ARG A 115 -17.88 -19.19 -11.59
N LYS A 116 -19.01 -18.54 -11.91
CA LYS A 116 -19.64 -17.55 -11.02
C LYS A 116 -20.11 -18.22 -9.73
N GLU A 117 -20.81 -19.34 -9.83
CA GLU A 117 -21.30 -20.09 -8.68
C GLU A 117 -20.16 -20.55 -7.76
N ILE A 118 -19.06 -21.07 -8.32
CA ILE A 118 -17.89 -21.44 -7.51
C ILE A 118 -17.28 -20.23 -6.82
N ASN A 119 -17.14 -19.10 -7.51
CA ASN A 119 -16.60 -17.88 -6.90
C ASN A 119 -17.48 -17.39 -5.75
N GLU A 120 -18.81 -17.45 -5.90
CA GLU A 120 -19.76 -17.10 -4.85
C GLU A 120 -19.62 -18.01 -3.62
N VAL A 121 -19.58 -19.33 -3.82
CA VAL A 121 -19.33 -20.29 -2.72
C VAL A 121 -17.98 -20.02 -2.05
N VAL A 122 -16.94 -19.69 -2.82
CA VAL A 122 -15.62 -19.34 -2.28
C VAL A 122 -15.67 -18.04 -1.47
N ASP A 123 -16.39 -17.03 -1.92
CA ASP A 123 -16.52 -15.75 -1.21
C ASP A 123 -17.33 -15.90 0.08
N ILE A 124 -18.44 -16.63 0.08
CA ILE A 124 -19.17 -16.99 1.30
C ILE A 124 -18.24 -17.75 2.26
N SER A 125 -17.43 -18.70 1.76
CA SER A 125 -16.52 -19.47 2.60
C SER A 125 -15.46 -18.62 3.33
N ARG A 126 -15.12 -17.44 2.79
CA ARG A 126 -14.16 -16.50 3.40
C ARG A 126 -14.76 -15.72 4.59
N THR A 127 -16.07 -15.80 4.80
CA THR A 127 -16.75 -15.15 5.93
C THR A 127 -16.71 -16.00 7.21
N VAL A 128 -16.30 -17.28 7.10
CA VAL A 128 -16.35 -18.27 8.18
C VAL A 128 -14.96 -18.60 8.70
N THR A 129 -14.79 -18.47 10.01
CA THR A 129 -13.53 -18.77 10.69
C THR A 129 -13.56 -20.12 11.41
N ARG A 130 -12.40 -20.49 11.96
CA ARG A 130 -12.26 -21.59 12.92
C ARG A 130 -13.09 -21.30 14.17
N LYS A 131 -13.34 -22.35 14.95
CA LYS A 131 -14.09 -22.23 16.20
C LYS A 131 -13.36 -21.35 17.22
N ALA A 132 -14.13 -20.70 18.08
CA ALA A 132 -13.73 -19.65 18.99
C ALA A 132 -12.41 -19.93 19.77
N PRO A 133 -12.17 -21.12 20.35
CA PRO A 133 -10.92 -21.42 21.05
C PRO A 133 -9.66 -21.25 20.18
N GLN A 134 -9.74 -21.61 18.90
CA GLN A 134 -8.60 -21.52 17.98
C GLN A 134 -8.33 -20.07 17.58
N VAL A 135 -9.39 -19.27 17.44
CA VAL A 135 -9.31 -17.85 17.11
C VAL A 135 -8.70 -17.07 18.26
N VAL A 136 -9.23 -17.22 19.49
CA VAL A 136 -8.73 -16.53 20.69
C VAL A 136 -7.25 -16.79 20.91
N LYS A 137 -6.82 -18.06 20.82
CA LYS A 137 -5.40 -18.44 20.96
C LYS A 137 -4.46 -17.66 20.03
N LYS A 138 -4.95 -17.23 18.86
CA LYS A 138 -4.18 -16.44 17.89
C LYS A 138 -4.31 -14.93 18.07
N LEU A 139 -5.38 -14.46 18.69
CA LEU A 139 -5.60 -13.03 18.98
C LEU A 139 -4.90 -12.57 20.28
N LEU A 140 -4.85 -13.45 21.30
CA LEU A 140 -4.26 -13.19 22.62
C LEU A 140 -2.86 -12.53 22.59
N PRO A 141 -1.91 -12.95 21.73
CA PRO A 141 -0.60 -12.30 21.63
C PRO A 141 -0.64 -10.81 21.25
N PHE A 142 -1.78 -10.31 20.78
CA PHE A 142 -1.97 -8.92 20.39
C PHE A 142 -2.73 -8.08 21.43
N LYS A 143 -3.25 -8.69 22.50
CA LYS A 143 -4.12 -8.04 23.51
C LYS A 143 -3.52 -6.75 24.07
N GLU A 144 -2.28 -6.79 24.55
CA GLU A 144 -1.58 -5.61 25.12
C GLU A 144 -1.39 -4.45 24.13
N ARG A 145 -1.48 -4.74 22.82
CA ARG A 145 -1.34 -3.72 21.77
C ARG A 145 -2.65 -2.99 21.50
N MET A 146 -3.78 -3.56 21.88
CA MET A 146 -5.12 -3.02 21.66
C MET A 146 -5.48 -1.96 22.69
N SER A 147 -6.53 -1.18 22.41
CA SER A 147 -7.16 -0.26 23.36
C SER A 147 -7.96 -1.02 24.44
N PRO A 148 -8.23 -0.40 25.60
CA PRO A 148 -8.87 -1.06 26.75
C PRO A 148 -10.17 -1.79 26.39
N GLU A 149 -11.00 -1.20 25.54
CA GLU A 149 -12.28 -1.77 25.13
C GLU A 149 -12.15 -3.04 24.29
N PHE A 150 -11.09 -3.13 23.48
CA PHE A 150 -10.76 -4.34 22.72
C PHE A 150 -10.06 -5.39 23.59
N GLN A 151 -9.39 -4.98 24.67
CA GLN A 151 -8.88 -5.91 25.68
C GLN A 151 -10.03 -6.56 26.45
N GLU A 152 -11.00 -5.76 26.92
CA GLU A 152 -12.24 -6.25 27.57
C GLU A 152 -13.05 -7.15 26.62
N LEU A 153 -13.15 -6.79 25.34
CA LEU A 153 -13.74 -7.67 24.32
C LEU A 153 -13.01 -9.02 24.24
N LEU A 154 -11.67 -9.03 24.23
CA LEU A 154 -10.92 -10.29 24.21
C LEU A 154 -11.12 -11.10 25.49
N ASP A 155 -11.25 -10.47 26.66
CA ASP A 155 -11.61 -11.15 27.92
C ASP A 155 -12.96 -11.87 27.79
N TYR A 156 -13.98 -11.20 27.26
CA TYR A 156 -15.27 -11.85 26.97
C TYR A 156 -15.13 -12.98 25.95
N MET A 157 -14.34 -12.77 24.88
CA MET A 157 -14.09 -13.80 23.89
C MET A 157 -13.40 -15.04 24.48
N GLU A 158 -12.50 -14.88 25.45
CA GLU A 158 -11.87 -15.98 26.19
C GLU A 158 -12.92 -16.80 26.96
N ILE A 159 -13.79 -16.11 27.73
CA ILE A 159 -14.88 -16.74 28.48
C ILE A 159 -15.81 -17.50 27.53
N TYR A 160 -16.20 -16.88 26.42
CA TYR A 160 -17.12 -17.49 25.47
C TYR A 160 -16.52 -18.62 24.65
N ALA A 161 -15.21 -18.58 24.38
CA ALA A 161 -14.53 -19.69 23.76
C ALA A 161 -14.59 -20.95 24.65
N ILE A 162 -14.55 -20.80 25.97
CA ILE A 162 -14.72 -21.91 26.93
C ILE A 162 -16.18 -22.36 26.99
N LYS A 163 -17.13 -21.42 27.07
CA LYS A 163 -18.56 -21.72 27.18
C LYS A 163 -19.15 -22.34 25.92
N TYR A 164 -18.69 -21.92 24.74
CA TYR A 164 -19.21 -22.32 23.43
C TYR A 164 -18.08 -22.81 22.49
N PRO A 165 -17.35 -23.88 22.84
CA PRO A 165 -16.11 -24.27 22.14
C PRO A 165 -16.33 -24.76 20.71
N LYS A 166 -17.57 -25.14 20.39
CA LYS A 166 -17.99 -25.62 19.05
C LYS A 166 -18.54 -24.50 18.17
N CYS A 167 -18.63 -23.26 18.67
CA CYS A 167 -19.14 -22.12 17.91
C CYS A 167 -18.00 -21.23 17.41
N THR A 168 -18.27 -20.49 16.34
CA THR A 168 -17.49 -19.34 15.85
C THR A 168 -17.91 -18.07 16.60
N PHE A 169 -17.21 -16.96 16.44
CA PHE A 169 -17.56 -15.75 17.18
C PHE A 169 -18.83 -15.07 16.65
N SER A 170 -19.06 -15.09 15.35
CA SER A 170 -20.33 -14.64 14.76
C SER A 170 -21.51 -15.45 15.31
N GLU A 171 -21.38 -16.79 15.38
CA GLU A 171 -22.39 -17.65 16.00
C GLU A 171 -22.62 -17.34 17.48
N ILE A 172 -21.56 -17.01 18.23
CA ILE A 172 -21.67 -16.70 19.66
C ILE A 172 -22.32 -15.34 19.88
N PHE A 173 -21.85 -14.29 19.20
CA PHE A 173 -22.37 -12.93 19.39
C PHE A 173 -23.81 -12.78 18.90
N SER A 174 -24.24 -13.64 17.97
CA SER A 174 -25.64 -13.71 17.52
C SER A 174 -26.56 -14.47 18.49
N LYS A 175 -26.03 -15.15 19.52
CA LYS A 175 -26.87 -15.85 20.50
C LYS A 175 -27.67 -14.85 21.32
N ARG A 176 -28.97 -15.11 21.44
CA ARG A 176 -29.89 -14.24 22.19
C ARG A 176 -29.43 -14.04 23.63
N GLU A 177 -28.99 -15.08 24.32
CA GLU A 177 -28.54 -14.96 25.71
C GLU A 177 -27.24 -14.15 25.87
N VAL A 178 -26.38 -14.13 24.84
CA VAL A 178 -25.15 -13.32 24.83
C VAL A 178 -25.50 -11.87 24.53
N PHE A 179 -26.32 -11.64 23.49
CA PHE A 179 -26.79 -10.33 23.11
C PHE A 179 -27.55 -9.63 24.25
N ASP A 180 -28.56 -10.28 24.81
CA ASP A 180 -29.43 -9.70 25.86
C ASP A 180 -28.62 -9.33 27.11
N TYR A 181 -27.62 -10.14 27.47
CA TYR A 181 -26.72 -9.85 28.60
C TYR A 181 -25.91 -8.57 28.37
N HIS A 182 -25.19 -8.50 27.24
CA HIS A 182 -24.36 -7.34 26.94
C HIS A 182 -25.19 -6.09 26.64
N ASP A 183 -26.37 -6.23 26.03
CA ASP A 183 -27.26 -5.11 25.78
C ASP A 183 -27.78 -4.51 27.09
N LYS A 184 -28.16 -5.36 28.06
CA LYS A 184 -28.56 -4.92 29.40
C LYS A 184 -27.44 -4.14 30.10
N ILE A 185 -26.21 -4.64 30.08
CA ILE A 185 -25.05 -3.96 30.69
C ILE A 185 -24.78 -2.64 29.97
N ARG A 186 -24.79 -2.65 28.63
CA ARG A 186 -24.61 -1.46 27.80
C ARG A 186 -25.63 -0.36 28.10
N LEU A 187 -26.90 -0.72 28.28
CA LEU A 187 -27.97 0.21 28.64
C LEU A 187 -27.78 0.75 30.06
N PHE A 188 -27.48 -0.12 31.02
CA PHE A 188 -27.18 0.29 32.40
C PHE A 188 -26.01 1.27 32.48
N ARG A 189 -24.87 0.95 31.84
CA ARG A 189 -23.69 1.84 31.76
C ARG A 189 -24.03 3.19 31.11
N LYS A 190 -24.92 3.21 30.11
CA LYS A 190 -25.38 4.45 29.47
C LYS A 190 -26.20 5.32 30.42
N GLU A 191 -27.10 4.71 31.20
CA GLU A 191 -27.91 5.41 32.20
C GLU A 191 -27.04 5.94 33.36
N GLU A 192 -26.17 5.09 33.89
CA GLU A 192 -25.20 5.45 34.93
C GLU A 192 -24.32 6.63 34.49
N PHE A 193 -23.78 6.59 33.27
CA PHE A 193 -23.02 7.70 32.70
C PHE A 193 -23.82 9.00 32.66
N SER A 194 -25.10 8.95 32.26
CA SER A 194 -25.97 10.13 32.22
C SER A 194 -26.16 10.75 33.60
N LEU A 195 -26.39 9.91 34.62
CA LEU A 195 -26.53 10.33 36.01
C LEU A 195 -25.24 10.92 36.57
N LEU A 196 -24.11 10.23 36.40
CA LEU A 196 -22.79 10.68 36.85
C LEU A 196 -22.41 12.01 36.21
N LYS A 197 -22.62 12.16 34.89
CA LYS A 197 -22.37 13.40 34.17
C LYS A 197 -23.18 14.55 34.72
N THR A 198 -24.48 14.35 34.92
CA THR A 198 -25.38 15.38 35.47
C THR A 198 -24.95 15.79 36.87
N LYS A 199 -24.61 14.83 37.73
CA LYS A 199 -24.12 15.09 39.08
C LYS A 199 -22.78 15.86 39.07
N ALA A 200 -21.86 15.46 38.20
CA ALA A 200 -20.55 16.10 38.09
C ALA A 200 -20.67 17.56 37.62
N LEU A 201 -21.44 17.83 36.55
CA LEU A 201 -21.66 19.19 36.05
C LEU A 201 -22.35 20.09 37.09
N LYS A 202 -23.39 19.59 37.78
CA LYS A 202 -24.03 20.33 38.89
C LYS A 202 -23.05 20.67 40.02
N ASN A 203 -22.11 19.77 40.33
CA ASN A 203 -21.08 20.03 41.34
C ASN A 203 -20.06 21.09 40.89
N LEU A 204 -19.72 21.14 39.59
CA LEU A 204 -18.94 22.23 39.02
C LEU A 204 -19.70 23.56 39.12
N ASP A 205 -20.98 23.58 38.72
CA ASP A 205 -21.83 24.79 38.78
C ASP A 205 -21.88 25.35 40.22
N LYS A 206 -22.09 24.50 41.22
CA LYS A 206 -22.04 24.88 42.64
C LYS A 206 -20.69 25.44 43.07
N THR A 207 -19.60 24.87 42.56
CA THR A 207 -18.25 25.37 42.88
C THR A 207 -17.99 26.73 42.22
N ALA A 208 -18.60 26.98 41.06
CA ALA A 208 -18.53 28.25 40.35
C ALA A 208 -19.34 29.38 41.02
N GLU A 209 -20.25 29.06 41.95
CA GLU A 209 -20.93 30.07 42.77
C GLU A 209 -19.96 30.87 43.66
N LEU A 210 -18.74 30.36 43.87
CA LEU A 210 -17.68 31.05 44.58
C LEU A 210 -16.92 32.06 43.70
N LEU A 211 -17.18 32.09 42.39
CA LEU A 211 -16.56 33.02 41.45
C LEU A 211 -17.32 34.36 41.40
N PRO A 212 -16.62 35.46 41.05
CA PRO A 212 -17.24 36.73 40.68
C PRO A 212 -18.30 36.55 39.58
N ALA A 213 -19.33 37.40 39.55
CA ALA A 213 -20.48 37.27 38.65
C ALA A 213 -20.07 37.15 37.16
N GLU A 214 -19.15 37.99 36.71
CA GLU A 214 -18.64 37.99 35.33
C GLU A 214 -17.92 36.68 34.97
N GLN A 215 -17.04 36.20 35.85
CA GLN A 215 -16.33 34.93 35.67
C GLN A 215 -17.29 33.73 35.74
N ARG A 216 -18.37 33.84 36.52
CA ARG A 216 -19.39 32.79 36.63
C ARG A 216 -20.16 32.62 35.33
N GLU A 217 -20.55 33.70 34.68
CA GLU A 217 -21.24 33.62 33.37
C GLU A 217 -20.34 32.97 32.31
N GLN A 218 -19.06 33.40 32.25
CA GLN A 218 -18.07 32.78 31.38
C GLN A 218 -17.93 31.28 31.66
N PHE A 219 -17.83 30.89 32.93
CA PHE A 219 -17.72 29.50 33.34
C PHE A 219 -18.95 28.65 32.96
N LEU A 220 -20.17 29.19 33.10
CA LEU A 220 -21.38 28.50 32.69
C LEU A 220 -21.40 28.24 31.17
N ASN A 221 -20.90 29.17 30.37
CA ASN A 221 -20.74 28.98 28.93
C ASN A 221 -19.69 27.90 28.61
N LEU A 222 -18.58 27.84 29.35
CA LEU A 222 -17.61 26.75 29.26
C LEU A 222 -18.24 25.41 29.64
N ASN A 223 -19.04 25.33 30.70
CA ASN A 223 -19.75 24.10 31.09
C ASN A 223 -20.72 23.60 30.02
N LYS A 224 -21.42 24.52 29.31
CA LYS A 224 -22.25 24.15 28.14
C LYS A 224 -21.40 23.54 27.03
N ALA A 225 -20.24 24.13 26.72
CA ALA A 225 -19.30 23.59 25.74
C ALA A 225 -18.71 22.24 26.18
N ALA A 226 -18.34 22.09 27.46
CA ALA A 226 -17.85 20.85 28.04
C ALA A 226 -18.89 19.73 27.93
N ASN A 227 -20.17 20.01 28.23
CA ASN A 227 -21.24 19.04 28.05
C ASN A 227 -21.35 18.57 26.59
N ARG A 228 -21.17 19.47 25.60
CA ARG A 228 -21.12 19.09 24.18
C ARG A 228 -19.93 18.17 23.86
N ILE A 229 -18.73 18.47 24.38
CA ILE A 229 -17.54 17.63 24.20
C ILE A 229 -17.78 16.23 24.80
N ILE A 230 -18.32 16.18 26.02
CA ILE A 230 -18.59 14.93 26.74
C ILE A 230 -19.61 14.06 25.98
N THR A 231 -20.69 14.66 25.47
CA THR A 231 -21.77 13.93 24.79
C THR A 231 -21.45 13.56 23.35
N THR A 232 -20.51 14.23 22.69
CA THR A 232 -20.12 13.93 21.31
C THR A 232 -19.56 12.50 21.23
N GLY A 233 -20.21 11.62 20.47
CA GLY A 233 -19.87 10.20 20.39
C GLY A 233 -18.59 9.88 19.62
N ASN A 234 -18.11 10.82 18.80
CA ASN A 234 -17.11 10.53 17.76
C ASN A 234 -15.65 10.78 18.21
N HIS A 235 -15.43 11.16 19.47
CA HIS A 235 -14.09 11.46 19.97
C HIS A 235 -13.65 10.41 21.02
N PRO A 236 -12.41 9.89 20.92
CA PRO A 236 -11.84 9.03 21.95
C PRO A 236 -11.81 9.73 23.32
N GLU A 237 -11.82 8.95 24.41
CA GLU A 237 -11.76 9.49 25.78
C GLU A 237 -10.56 10.40 25.99
N SER A 238 -9.36 9.93 25.66
CA SER A 238 -8.12 10.70 25.81
C SER A 238 -8.19 12.04 25.08
N ALA A 239 -8.83 12.09 23.90
CA ALA A 239 -9.05 13.33 23.18
C ALA A 239 -10.05 14.25 23.89
N LYS A 240 -11.17 13.72 24.38
CA LYS A 240 -12.14 14.49 25.17
C LYS A 240 -11.49 15.10 26.41
N ARG A 241 -10.66 14.33 27.12
CA ARG A 241 -9.90 14.81 28.29
C ARG A 241 -9.04 16.02 27.94
N ILE A 242 -8.27 15.90 26.86
CA ILE A 242 -7.41 16.97 26.37
C ILE A 242 -8.23 18.18 25.93
N MET A 243 -9.33 17.98 25.20
CA MET A 243 -10.22 19.06 24.77
C MET A 243 -10.83 19.80 25.97
N LEU A 244 -11.24 19.08 27.02
CA LEU A 244 -11.73 19.68 28.25
C LEU A 244 -10.63 20.50 28.94
N GLU A 245 -9.43 19.95 29.09
CA GLU A 245 -8.31 20.69 29.69
C GLU A 245 -7.98 21.97 28.92
N VAL A 246 -7.93 21.90 27.58
CA VAL A 246 -7.70 23.07 26.72
C VAL A 246 -8.84 24.08 26.84
N LEU A 247 -10.08 23.63 26.89
CA LEU A 247 -11.27 24.49 27.01
C LEU A 247 -11.23 25.37 28.26
N TYR A 248 -10.76 24.84 29.39
CA TYR A 248 -10.70 25.57 30.66
C TYR A 248 -9.34 26.22 30.96
N LYS A 249 -8.28 25.95 30.18
CA LYS A 249 -6.90 26.35 30.48
C LYS A 249 -6.78 27.85 30.81
N ASP A 250 -7.20 28.69 29.87
CA ASP A 250 -7.05 30.16 29.98
C ASP A 250 -7.95 30.74 31.07
N PHE A 251 -9.14 30.15 31.25
CA PHE A 251 -10.05 30.54 32.32
C PHE A 251 -9.42 30.29 33.69
N LEU A 252 -8.90 29.09 33.91
CA LEU A 252 -8.33 28.69 35.20
C LEU A 252 -7.06 29.46 35.55
N THR A 253 -6.26 29.87 34.56
CA THR A 253 -5.08 30.72 34.79
C THR A 253 -5.47 32.12 35.29
N ASN A 254 -6.61 32.63 34.84
CA ASN A 254 -7.10 33.98 35.17
C ASN A 254 -7.83 34.06 36.52
N ILE A 255 -8.13 32.92 37.16
CA ILE A 255 -8.67 32.90 38.52
C ILE A 255 -7.58 33.33 39.51
N THR A 256 -7.88 34.37 40.29
CA THR A 256 -6.99 34.91 41.34
C THR A 256 -6.85 33.93 42.50
N ASP A 257 -7.95 33.33 42.97
CA ASP A 257 -7.92 32.29 44.01
C ASP A 257 -7.39 30.96 43.44
N LYS A 258 -6.12 30.68 43.72
CA LYS A 258 -5.45 29.46 43.27
C LYS A 258 -6.00 28.19 43.93
N LYS A 259 -6.55 28.24 45.14
CA LYS A 259 -7.18 27.08 45.78
C LYS A 259 -8.50 26.74 45.09
N LEU A 260 -9.31 27.75 44.79
CA LEU A 260 -10.53 27.58 44.02
C LEU A 260 -10.23 27.08 42.60
N SER A 261 -9.26 27.68 41.91
CA SER A 261 -8.81 27.23 40.59
C SER A 261 -8.38 25.76 40.60
N ALA A 262 -7.56 25.34 41.57
CA ALA A 262 -7.15 23.94 41.72
C ALA A 262 -8.33 22.99 42.01
N LYS A 263 -9.30 23.44 42.81
CA LYS A 263 -10.53 22.66 43.09
C LYS A 263 -11.36 22.46 41.83
N ILE A 264 -11.55 23.51 41.03
CA ILE A 264 -12.28 23.45 39.76
C ILE A 264 -11.52 22.56 38.77
N GLN A 265 -10.20 22.72 38.62
CA GLN A 265 -9.36 21.87 37.77
C GLN A 265 -9.50 20.39 38.15
N LYS A 266 -9.48 20.06 39.45
CA LYS A 266 -9.68 18.69 39.93
C LYS A 266 -11.05 18.14 39.53
N GLN A 267 -12.11 18.95 39.60
CA GLN A 267 -13.45 18.53 39.18
C GLN A 267 -13.54 18.33 37.66
N ILE A 268 -12.92 19.21 36.86
CA ILE A 268 -12.83 19.07 35.41
C ILE A 268 -12.12 17.78 35.03
N ASN A 269 -10.97 17.50 35.66
CA ASN A 269 -10.20 16.27 35.42
C ASN A 269 -10.99 15.01 35.75
N ASN A 270 -11.97 15.11 36.66
CA ASN A 270 -12.84 14.01 37.08
C ASN A 270 -14.21 13.98 36.36
N LEU A 271 -14.46 14.88 35.40
CA LEU A 271 -15.70 14.83 34.61
C LEU A 271 -15.81 13.46 33.93
N PRO A 272 -16.97 12.79 33.97
CA PRO A 272 -17.11 11.52 33.27
C PRO A 272 -17.09 11.79 31.76
N VAL A 273 -16.21 11.09 31.05
CA VAL A 273 -16.23 11.01 29.59
C VAL A 273 -16.62 9.59 29.19
N ARG A 274 -17.41 9.48 28.13
CA ARG A 274 -17.97 8.18 27.72
C ARG A 274 -16.89 7.35 27.04
N GLU A 275 -16.56 6.22 27.63
CA GLU A 275 -15.76 5.16 27.01
C GLU A 275 -16.69 4.19 26.25
N ILE A 276 -16.21 3.65 25.13
CA ILE A 276 -16.83 2.50 24.46
C ILE A 276 -16.35 1.26 25.22
N SER A 277 -17.23 0.35 25.62
CA SER A 277 -16.81 -0.88 26.32
C SER A 277 -16.78 -2.11 25.40
N GLY A 278 -16.23 -3.22 25.89
CA GLY A 278 -16.33 -4.52 25.24
C GLY A 278 -17.77 -4.95 24.95
N ASP A 279 -18.72 -4.63 25.85
CA ASP A 279 -20.15 -4.90 25.61
C ASP A 279 -20.69 -4.14 24.40
N ASN A 280 -20.30 -2.87 24.24
CA ASN A 280 -20.70 -2.07 23.08
C ASN A 280 -20.24 -2.74 21.78
N LEU A 281 -19.03 -3.29 21.79
CA LEU A 281 -18.46 -3.99 20.65
C LEU A 281 -19.21 -5.30 20.37
N ILE A 282 -19.48 -6.13 21.38
CA ILE A 282 -20.22 -7.39 21.21
C ILE A 282 -21.62 -7.14 20.63
N VAL A 283 -22.36 -6.18 21.18
CA VAL A 283 -23.68 -5.79 20.66
C VAL A 283 -23.57 -5.30 19.22
N GLY A 284 -22.58 -4.44 18.92
CA GLY A 284 -22.34 -3.93 17.58
C GLY A 284 -21.91 -5.01 16.57
N TYR A 285 -21.25 -6.06 17.04
CA TYR A 285 -20.71 -7.16 16.22
C TYR A 285 -21.67 -8.33 16.05
N SER A 286 -22.82 -8.33 16.74
CA SER A 286 -23.83 -9.39 16.70
C SER A 286 -24.38 -9.70 15.31
N LYS A 287 -24.28 -8.77 14.35
CA LYS A 287 -24.74 -8.96 12.96
C LYS A 287 -23.61 -9.17 11.95
N LEU A 288 -22.36 -9.17 12.43
CA LEU A 288 -21.18 -9.29 11.58
C LEU A 288 -20.81 -10.76 11.38
N ASN A 289 -20.24 -11.07 10.22
CA ASN A 289 -19.61 -12.36 10.00
C ASN A 289 -18.24 -12.44 10.72
N ASP A 290 -17.67 -13.64 10.83
CA ASP A 290 -16.44 -13.82 11.61
C ASP A 290 -15.27 -12.98 11.08
N THR A 291 -15.11 -12.90 9.76
CA THR A 291 -14.01 -12.16 9.15
C THR A 291 -14.16 -10.65 9.38
N GLU A 292 -15.38 -10.13 9.37
CA GLU A 292 -15.67 -8.74 9.75
C GLU A 292 -15.33 -8.47 11.22
N ILE A 293 -15.73 -9.37 12.14
CA ILE A 293 -15.37 -9.28 13.56
C ILE A 293 -13.84 -9.23 13.72
N LEU A 294 -13.12 -10.13 13.06
CA LEU A 294 -11.65 -10.15 13.08
C LEU A 294 -11.04 -8.87 12.51
N ARG A 295 -11.58 -8.33 11.41
CA ARG A 295 -11.11 -7.06 10.83
C ARG A 295 -11.30 -5.91 11.82
N MET A 296 -12.48 -5.78 12.42
CA MET A 296 -12.76 -4.73 13.40
C MET A 296 -11.77 -4.78 14.58
N ILE A 297 -11.43 -5.97 15.06
CA ILE A 297 -10.45 -6.17 16.14
C ILE A 297 -9.02 -5.80 15.68
N LEU A 298 -8.59 -6.33 14.54
CA LEU A 298 -7.20 -6.19 14.09
C LEU A 298 -6.91 -4.81 13.49
N ASP A 299 -7.90 -4.14 12.90
CA ASP A 299 -7.74 -2.80 12.32
C ASP A 299 -7.39 -1.76 13.40
N ASN A 300 -7.81 -1.97 14.65
CA ASN A 300 -7.44 -1.11 15.78
C ASN A 300 -5.91 -0.99 15.97
N ILE A 301 -5.18 -2.08 15.71
CA ILE A 301 -3.72 -2.15 15.84
C ILE A 301 -2.98 -2.03 14.50
N CYS A 302 -3.72 -1.81 13.40
CA CYS A 302 -3.14 -1.66 12.08
C CYS A 302 -2.49 -0.29 11.89
N SER A 303 -1.48 -0.24 11.03
CA SER A 303 -0.84 1.01 10.63
C SER A 303 -1.79 1.83 9.76
N THR A 304 -2.15 3.00 10.24
CA THR A 304 -2.89 4.01 9.49
C THR A 304 -1.93 5.10 8.96
N PHE A 305 -2.40 5.92 8.04
CA PHE A 305 -1.65 7.06 7.51
C PHE A 305 -2.39 8.33 7.89
N GLU A 306 -1.70 9.20 8.61
CA GLU A 306 -2.29 10.39 9.19
C GLU A 306 -1.65 11.66 8.66
N HIS A 307 -2.47 12.62 8.24
CA HIS A 307 -2.02 13.76 7.42
C HIS A 307 -1.38 14.87 8.23
N ILE A 308 -0.08 15.14 8.11
CA ILE A 308 0.59 16.15 8.95
C ILE A 308 -0.12 17.51 8.87
N VAL A 309 -0.37 18.01 7.66
CA VAL A 309 -1.33 19.09 7.41
C VAL A 309 -2.67 18.44 7.09
N PRO A 310 -3.74 18.69 7.88
CA PRO A 310 -5.05 18.12 7.60
C PRO A 310 -5.69 18.75 6.35
N ASN A 311 -6.63 18.03 5.73
CA ASN A 311 -7.32 18.52 4.52
C ASN A 311 -8.10 19.82 4.76
N SER A 312 -8.62 20.02 5.98
CA SER A 312 -9.28 21.26 6.40
C SER A 312 -8.38 22.50 6.35
N GLU A 313 -7.06 22.31 6.39
CA GLU A 313 -6.05 23.37 6.31
C GLU A 313 -5.35 23.37 4.94
N GLY A 314 -5.96 22.75 3.92
CA GLY A 314 -5.41 22.66 2.56
C GLY A 314 -4.32 21.59 2.39
N GLY A 315 -4.18 20.69 3.37
CA GLY A 315 -3.24 19.57 3.30
C GLY A 315 -3.58 18.57 2.20
N LYS A 316 -2.65 18.36 1.27
CA LYS A 316 -2.85 17.43 0.15
C LYS A 316 -2.73 15.97 0.62
N ALA A 317 -3.52 15.09 0.00
CA ALA A 317 -3.39 13.63 0.13
C ALA A 317 -2.16 13.11 -0.65
N VAL A 318 -0.97 13.44 -0.15
CA VAL A 318 0.30 13.06 -0.77
C VAL A 318 1.16 12.28 0.21
N LYS A 319 1.95 11.34 -0.32
CA LYS A 319 2.80 10.42 0.46
C LYS A 319 3.68 11.10 1.51
N HIS A 320 4.11 12.34 1.27
CA HIS A 320 5.02 13.08 2.15
C HIS A 320 4.33 14.03 3.14
N ASN A 321 2.99 14.09 3.12
CA ASN A 321 2.18 14.81 4.07
C ASN A 321 1.54 13.84 5.07
N GLY A 322 2.30 12.88 5.59
CA GLY A 322 1.75 12.01 6.62
C GLY A 322 2.77 11.23 7.41
N ILE A 323 2.31 10.74 8.55
CA ILE A 323 3.02 9.87 9.48
C ILE A 323 2.16 8.65 9.79
N CYS A 324 2.76 7.58 10.31
CA CYS A 324 1.99 6.38 10.65
C CYS A 324 1.57 6.37 12.13
N LEU A 325 0.30 6.10 12.38
CA LEU A 325 -0.28 5.95 13.72
C LEU A 325 -1.11 4.65 13.76
N CYS A 326 -1.29 4.05 14.95
CA CYS A 326 -2.33 3.04 15.10
C CYS A 326 -3.71 3.72 15.00
N ALA A 327 -4.76 2.97 14.67
CA ALA A 327 -6.09 3.54 14.45
C ALA A 327 -6.59 4.37 15.64
N GLN A 328 -6.35 3.89 16.87
CA GLN A 328 -6.66 4.65 18.09
C GLN A 328 -5.94 6.00 18.13
N CYS A 329 -4.61 6.00 18.06
CA CYS A 329 -3.84 7.25 18.09
C CYS A 329 -4.15 8.18 16.91
N ASN A 330 -4.55 7.61 15.77
CA ASN A 330 -4.98 8.40 14.63
C ASN A 330 -6.29 9.13 14.90
N SER A 331 -7.29 8.42 15.42
CA SER A 331 -8.58 9.01 15.80
C SER A 331 -8.44 10.10 16.86
N GLU A 332 -7.48 9.96 17.78
CA GLU A 332 -7.15 10.98 18.78
C GLU A 332 -6.45 12.19 18.15
N ARG A 333 -5.52 11.96 17.22
CA ARG A 333 -4.80 13.06 16.58
C ARG A 333 -5.69 13.85 15.63
N ALA A 334 -6.64 13.20 14.97
CA ALA A 334 -7.58 13.87 14.06
C ALA A 334 -8.39 14.99 14.74
N THR A 335 -8.43 15.01 16.08
CA THR A 335 -9.20 15.95 16.89
C THR A 335 -8.31 16.89 17.73
N ILE A 336 -6.98 16.69 17.75
CA ILE A 336 -6.05 17.41 18.62
C ILE A 336 -4.87 17.94 17.80
N ALA A 337 -4.56 19.24 17.98
CA ALA A 337 -3.42 19.88 17.33
C ALA A 337 -2.06 19.31 17.80
N TYR A 338 -1.04 19.36 16.94
CA TYR A 338 0.30 18.85 17.26
C TYR A 338 0.94 19.53 18.47
N SER A 339 0.72 20.83 18.66
CA SER A 339 1.23 21.58 19.83
C SER A 339 0.78 20.94 21.14
N VAL A 340 -0.51 20.57 21.22
CA VAL A 340 -1.09 19.92 22.38
C VAL A 340 -0.61 18.47 22.52
N ILE A 341 -0.48 17.74 21.41
CA ILE A 341 0.07 16.38 21.43
C ILE A 341 1.50 16.37 21.97
N MET A 342 2.34 17.31 21.55
CA MET A 342 3.73 17.38 22.01
C MET A 342 3.83 17.73 23.49
N GLU A 343 2.92 18.56 24.01
CA GLU A 343 2.83 18.87 25.44
C GLU A 343 2.41 17.65 26.27
N LYS A 344 1.42 16.89 25.78
CA LYS A 344 0.81 15.76 26.52
C LYS A 344 1.55 14.43 26.36
N PHE A 345 2.27 14.25 25.26
CA PHE A 345 2.96 13.01 24.91
C PHE A 345 4.44 13.32 24.62
N PRO A 346 5.29 13.50 25.66
CA PRO A 346 6.69 13.90 25.48
C PRO A 346 7.50 12.90 24.64
N GLU A 347 7.12 11.62 24.66
CA GLU A 347 7.72 10.55 23.85
C GLU A 347 7.40 10.65 22.34
N PHE A 348 6.46 11.51 21.93
CA PHE A 348 6.03 11.65 20.53
C PHE A 348 7.20 11.90 19.58
N ALA A 349 8.10 12.82 19.95
CA ALA A 349 9.27 13.16 19.13
C ALA A 349 10.23 11.97 18.97
N ALA A 350 10.50 11.26 20.07
CA ALA A 350 11.38 10.08 20.07
C ALA A 350 10.77 8.93 19.25
N ASN A 351 9.47 8.68 19.38
CA ASN A 351 8.76 7.65 18.64
C ASN A 351 8.68 7.95 17.15
N LEU A 352 8.41 9.20 16.78
CA LEU A 352 8.43 9.64 15.39
C LEU A 352 9.83 9.53 14.77
N GLN A 353 10.89 9.87 15.52
CA GLN A 353 12.27 9.66 15.06
C GLN A 353 12.58 8.17 14.85
N LYS A 354 12.16 7.28 15.75
CA LYS A 354 12.30 5.82 15.59
C LYS A 354 11.58 5.34 14.32
N GLN A 355 10.36 5.80 14.09
CA GLN A 355 9.57 5.48 12.90
C GLN A 355 10.30 5.94 11.62
N LEU A 356 10.73 7.20 11.57
CA LEU A 356 11.42 7.76 10.41
C LEU A 356 12.76 7.07 10.15
N ASN A 357 13.52 6.71 11.20
CA ASN A 357 14.73 5.93 11.06
C ASN A 357 14.48 4.60 10.34
N LYS A 358 13.40 3.89 10.71
CA LYS A 358 13.02 2.64 10.06
C LYS A 358 12.62 2.85 8.61
N ILE A 359 11.82 3.88 8.30
CA ILE A 359 11.46 4.22 6.92
C ILE A 359 12.70 4.55 6.08
N MET A 360 13.64 5.33 6.62
CA MET A 360 14.91 5.67 5.95
C MET A 360 15.75 4.42 5.67
N VAL A 361 15.77 3.42 6.55
CA VAL A 361 16.43 2.14 6.27
C VAL A 361 15.76 1.44 5.08
N PHE A 362 14.44 1.35 5.06
CA PHE A 362 13.73 0.69 3.94
C PHE A 362 13.98 1.38 2.60
N ILE A 363 14.02 2.73 2.58
CA ILE A 363 14.36 3.49 1.36
C ILE A 363 15.80 3.21 0.92
N ARG A 364 16.77 3.24 1.84
CA ARG A 364 18.20 3.02 1.53
C ARG A 364 18.53 1.65 0.95
N HIS A 365 17.65 0.66 1.16
CA HIS A 365 17.83 -0.70 0.68
C HIS A 365 16.87 -1.05 -0.48
N ASP A 366 16.30 -0.04 -1.15
CA ASP A 366 15.34 -0.19 -2.25
C ASP A 366 14.15 -1.10 -1.89
N LYS A 367 13.77 -1.09 -0.60
CA LYS A 367 12.60 -1.82 -0.08
C LYS A 367 11.35 -0.97 -0.02
N LEU A 368 11.44 0.33 -0.28
CA LEU A 368 10.28 1.23 -0.32
C LEU A 368 10.39 2.18 -1.51
N SER A 369 9.66 1.87 -2.58
CA SER A 369 9.78 2.56 -3.87
C SER A 369 8.98 3.87 -3.92
N GLY A 370 9.58 4.94 -4.44
CA GLY A 370 8.92 6.23 -4.63
C GLY A 370 8.80 7.08 -3.35
N TYR A 371 9.62 6.80 -2.33
CA TYR A 371 9.67 7.52 -1.06
C TYR A 371 11.01 8.25 -0.82
N ASP A 372 11.86 8.43 -1.84
CA ASP A 372 13.19 9.04 -1.68
C ASP A 372 13.18 10.44 -1.05
N LEU A 373 12.17 11.25 -1.38
CA LEU A 373 12.02 12.59 -0.83
C LEU A 373 11.19 12.62 0.46
N TYR A 374 10.67 11.48 0.92
CA TYR A 374 9.78 11.41 2.08
C TYR A 374 10.44 11.96 3.35
N PRO A 375 11.65 11.54 3.77
CA PRO A 375 12.25 12.04 5.02
C PRO A 375 12.47 13.56 5.02
N GLN A 376 12.87 14.12 3.88
CA GLN A 376 13.09 15.56 3.72
C GLN A 376 11.79 16.35 3.81
N ARG A 377 10.78 15.93 3.05
CA ARG A 377 9.49 16.63 2.96
C ARG A 377 8.67 16.49 4.25
N VAL A 378 8.67 15.32 4.87
CA VAL A 378 8.03 15.11 6.19
C VAL A 378 8.70 15.98 7.25
N LYS A 379 10.04 16.02 7.29
CA LYS A 379 10.76 16.91 8.21
C LYS A 379 10.36 18.37 8.01
N LYS A 380 10.33 18.87 6.77
CA LYS A 380 9.93 20.24 6.45
C LYS A 380 8.50 20.52 6.96
N THR A 381 7.56 19.67 6.57
CA THR A 381 6.14 19.83 6.93
C THR A 381 5.93 19.82 8.46
N LEU A 382 6.61 18.93 9.18
CA LEU A 382 6.52 18.88 10.64
C LEU A 382 7.10 20.14 11.29
N LEU A 383 8.23 20.67 10.80
CA LEU A 383 8.80 21.91 11.33
C LEU A 383 7.86 23.09 11.12
N ASP A 384 7.23 23.17 9.95
CA ASP A 384 6.30 24.24 9.60
C ASP A 384 5.04 24.20 10.48
N VAL A 385 4.43 23.02 10.67
CA VAL A 385 3.19 22.84 11.45
C VAL A 385 3.40 22.92 12.97
N THR A 386 4.65 22.78 13.45
CA THR A 386 4.96 22.77 14.90
C THR A 386 5.70 24.00 15.37
N ASP A 387 5.72 25.09 14.60
CA ASP A 387 6.49 26.30 14.91
C ASP A 387 7.96 25.99 15.26
N GLN A 388 8.59 25.12 14.47
CA GLN A 388 10.00 24.69 14.65
C GLN A 388 10.29 23.91 15.96
N LYS A 389 9.27 23.51 16.71
CA LYS A 389 9.43 22.76 17.98
C LYS A 389 9.80 21.29 17.74
N LEU A 390 9.27 20.66 16.68
CA LEU A 390 9.51 19.24 16.41
C LEU A 390 10.64 19.02 15.42
N ARG A 391 11.86 18.83 15.93
CA ARG A 391 13.08 18.69 15.11
C ARG A 391 13.48 17.23 14.90
N ILE A 392 13.15 16.70 13.73
CA ILE A 392 13.60 15.38 13.29
C ILE A 392 15.02 15.44 12.68
N ASN A 393 15.87 14.50 13.05
CA ASN A 393 17.20 14.32 12.49
C ASN A 393 17.19 13.37 11.28
N ILE A 394 17.57 13.91 10.11
CA ILE A 394 17.75 13.16 8.85
C ILE A 394 19.16 13.31 8.27
N LYS A 395 20.13 13.86 9.04
CA LYS A 395 21.46 14.22 8.52
C LYS A 395 22.19 13.03 7.87
N LYS A 396 22.12 11.86 8.50
CA LYS A 396 22.72 10.61 7.97
C LYS A 396 22.10 10.19 6.64
N TYR A 397 20.80 10.43 6.44
CA TYR A 397 20.10 10.11 5.20
C TYR A 397 20.46 11.08 4.08
N LEU A 398 20.62 12.37 4.38
CA LEU A 398 21.09 13.36 3.42
C LEU A 398 22.49 13.02 2.90
N LYS A 399 23.44 12.72 3.79
CA LYS A 399 24.78 12.27 3.41
C LYS A 399 24.78 11.03 2.52
N TYR A 400 23.87 10.09 2.79
CA TYR A 400 23.68 8.92 1.93
C TYR A 400 23.20 9.32 0.52
N LYS A 401 22.23 10.22 0.42
CA LYS A 401 21.70 10.70 -0.87
C LYS A 401 22.72 11.52 -1.66
N GLU A 402 23.54 12.32 -0.98
CA GLU A 402 24.68 13.03 -1.59
C GLU A 402 25.64 12.02 -2.24
N LYS A 403 26.09 11.01 -1.48
CA LYS A 403 26.96 9.95 -2.01
C LYS A 403 26.33 9.16 -3.16
N GLU A 404 25.03 8.86 -3.08
CA GLU A 404 24.29 8.17 -4.15
C GLU A 404 24.25 9.03 -5.44
N ALA A 405 24.07 10.35 -5.30
CA ALA A 405 24.09 11.29 -6.42
C ALA A 405 25.49 11.44 -7.03
N GLU A 406 26.54 11.47 -6.22
CA GLU A 406 27.95 11.49 -6.67
C GLU A 406 28.27 10.26 -7.54
N ILE A 407 27.94 9.06 -7.05
CA ILE A 407 28.14 7.80 -7.80
C ILE A 407 27.36 7.81 -9.12
N LYS A 408 26.10 8.26 -9.10
CA LYS A 408 25.29 8.38 -10.33
C LYS A 408 25.88 9.38 -11.32
N LEU A 409 26.42 10.49 -10.84
CA LEU A 409 27.07 11.50 -11.65
C LEU A 409 28.37 10.96 -12.28
N GLU A 410 29.18 10.21 -11.53
CA GLU A 410 30.38 9.55 -12.04
C GLU A 410 30.03 8.54 -13.14
N HIS A 411 29.04 7.68 -12.92
CA HIS A 411 28.57 6.76 -13.96
C HIS A 411 28.03 7.48 -15.19
N ALA A 412 27.26 8.56 -15.02
CA ALA A 412 26.74 9.35 -16.13
C ALA A 412 27.87 10.00 -16.94
N LYS A 413 28.89 10.53 -16.27
CA LYS A 413 30.11 11.07 -16.91
C LYS A 413 30.86 9.99 -17.69
N ALA A 414 31.06 8.82 -17.10
CA ALA A 414 31.72 7.68 -17.76
C ALA A 414 30.95 7.23 -19.01
N SER A 415 29.63 7.05 -18.92
CA SER A 415 28.76 6.71 -20.05
C SER A 415 28.78 7.78 -21.13
N TYR A 416 28.80 9.07 -20.75
CA TYR A 416 28.91 10.17 -21.70
C TYR A 416 30.24 10.13 -22.47
N ILE A 417 31.36 9.90 -21.78
CA ILE A 417 32.69 9.78 -22.42
C ILE A 417 32.72 8.59 -23.38
N GLN A 418 32.18 7.44 -22.96
CA GLN A 418 32.09 6.25 -23.81
C GLN A 418 31.26 6.52 -25.07
N ASN A 419 30.07 7.13 -24.91
CA ASN A 419 29.21 7.45 -26.03
C ASN A 419 29.84 8.48 -26.98
N LYS A 420 30.55 9.47 -26.44
CA LYS A 420 31.30 10.45 -27.23
C LYS A 420 32.41 9.79 -28.06
N THR A 421 33.15 8.86 -27.47
CA THR A 421 34.20 8.10 -28.16
C THR A 421 33.60 7.26 -29.29
N ARG A 422 32.54 6.51 -28.99
CA ARG A 422 31.82 5.72 -29.99
C ARG A 422 31.29 6.57 -31.15
N LEU A 423 30.77 7.76 -30.85
CA LEU A 423 30.30 8.70 -31.88
C LEU A 423 31.45 9.15 -32.80
N GLN A 424 32.64 9.42 -32.25
CA GLN A 424 33.83 9.80 -33.03
C GLN A 424 34.32 8.65 -33.92
N GLU A 425 34.33 7.42 -33.40
CA GLU A 425 34.67 6.21 -34.17
C GLU A 425 33.68 5.99 -35.32
N THR A 426 32.37 6.03 -35.02
CA THR A 426 31.32 5.89 -36.04
C THR A 426 31.40 6.99 -37.11
N ASN A 427 31.69 8.24 -36.74
CA ASN A 427 31.88 9.31 -37.71
C ASN A 427 33.10 9.08 -38.62
N SER A 428 34.18 8.51 -38.06
CA SER A 428 35.38 8.17 -38.83
C SER A 428 35.09 7.04 -39.84
N GLU A 429 34.37 6.00 -39.41
CA GLU A 429 33.91 4.91 -40.29
C GLU A 429 33.00 5.43 -41.40
N ILE A 430 32.02 6.29 -41.08
CA ILE A 430 31.13 6.91 -42.08
C ILE A 430 31.96 7.69 -43.10
N SER A 431 32.97 8.45 -42.66
CA SER A 431 33.84 9.19 -43.57
C SER A 431 34.63 8.25 -44.51
N GLU A 432 35.07 7.09 -44.02
CA GLU A 432 35.78 6.10 -44.83
C GLU A 432 34.84 5.44 -45.86
N TYR A 433 33.63 5.05 -45.43
CA TYR A 433 32.62 4.50 -46.34
C TYR A 433 32.23 5.50 -47.43
N ASN A 434 32.08 6.78 -47.10
CA ASN A 434 31.78 7.81 -48.09
C ASN A 434 32.88 7.93 -49.16
N LYS A 435 34.17 7.89 -48.76
CA LYS A 435 35.29 7.86 -49.73
C LYS A 435 35.21 6.65 -50.65
N LYS A 436 34.95 5.47 -50.10
CA LYS A 436 34.84 4.22 -50.87
C LYS A 436 33.65 4.22 -51.83
N ILE A 437 32.52 4.81 -51.42
CA ILE A 437 31.37 5.02 -52.30
C ILE A 437 31.74 5.93 -53.46
N ASP A 438 32.49 7.01 -53.22
CA ASP A 438 32.90 7.94 -54.27
C ASP A 438 33.90 7.31 -55.25
N GLU A 439 34.84 6.50 -54.77
CA GLU A 439 35.73 5.68 -55.62
C GLU A 439 34.94 4.70 -56.50
N LEU A 440 33.97 3.98 -55.92
CA LEU A 440 33.11 3.06 -56.66
C LEU A 440 32.25 3.79 -57.71
N LYS A 441 31.76 4.99 -57.41
CA LYS A 441 31.03 5.81 -58.38
C LYS A 441 31.91 6.23 -59.56
N GLN A 442 33.16 6.62 -59.30
CA GLN A 442 34.11 6.98 -60.36
C GLN A 442 34.41 5.78 -61.25
N GLU A 443 34.65 4.62 -60.65
CA GLU A 443 34.91 3.37 -61.38
C GLU A 443 33.69 2.93 -62.21
N LEU A 444 32.49 3.01 -61.63
CA LEU A 444 31.26 2.70 -62.35
C LEU A 444 31.05 3.61 -63.56
N LYS A 445 31.37 4.91 -63.43
CA LYS A 445 31.35 5.85 -64.56
C LYS A 445 32.35 5.46 -65.64
N ARG A 446 33.59 5.12 -65.26
CA ARG A 446 34.62 4.64 -66.20
C ARG A 446 34.18 3.41 -66.98
N LEU A 447 33.61 2.42 -66.29
CA LEU A 447 33.10 1.19 -66.91
C LEU A 447 31.89 1.45 -67.81
N GLN A 448 31.03 2.41 -67.47
CA GLN A 448 29.93 2.84 -68.34
C GLN A 448 30.46 3.48 -69.63
N ASP A 449 31.45 4.35 -69.53
CA ASP A 449 32.10 4.97 -70.69
C ASP A 449 32.77 3.91 -71.59
N GLU A 450 33.48 2.94 -70.99
CA GLU A 450 34.09 1.82 -71.73
C GLU A 450 33.04 0.94 -72.42
N LYS A 451 31.96 0.61 -71.71
CA LYS A 451 30.82 -0.13 -72.29
C LYS A 451 30.25 0.59 -73.50
N ASN A 452 30.09 1.91 -73.43
CA ASN A 452 29.57 2.72 -74.54
C ASN A 452 30.53 2.67 -75.75
N ILE A 453 31.84 2.76 -75.51
CA ILE A 453 32.86 2.62 -76.56
C ILE A 453 32.81 1.24 -77.22
N LEU A 454 32.74 0.17 -76.42
CA LEU A 454 32.66 -1.20 -76.92
C LEU A 454 31.37 -1.45 -77.70
N HIS A 455 30.24 -0.92 -77.23
CA HIS A 455 28.97 -0.97 -77.94
C HIS A 455 29.08 -0.29 -79.31
N HIS A 456 29.67 0.90 -79.37
CA HIS A 456 29.91 1.60 -80.63
C HIS A 456 30.80 0.79 -81.58
N LYS A 457 31.90 0.21 -81.09
CA LYS A 457 32.78 -0.69 -81.87
C LYS A 457 32.04 -1.93 -82.39
N LYS A 458 31.15 -2.52 -81.59
CA LYS A 458 30.33 -3.66 -81.98
C LYS A 458 29.38 -3.29 -83.12
N GLU A 459 28.71 -2.14 -83.04
CA GLU A 459 27.84 -1.65 -84.11
C GLU A 459 28.61 -1.39 -85.41
N ILE A 460 29.82 -0.80 -85.34
CA ILE A 460 30.70 -0.67 -86.51
C ILE A 460 31.05 -2.03 -87.13
N ARG A 461 31.42 -3.02 -86.31
CA ARG A 461 31.73 -4.38 -86.81
C ARG A 461 30.51 -5.04 -87.43
N LYS A 462 29.33 -4.90 -86.82
CA LYS A 462 28.06 -5.42 -87.34
C LYS A 462 27.73 -4.79 -88.70
N ALA A 463 27.93 -3.48 -88.85
CA ALA A 463 27.78 -2.79 -90.13
C ALA A 463 28.76 -3.33 -91.20
N LYS A 464 30.03 -3.55 -90.83
CA LYS A 464 31.02 -4.16 -91.74
C LYS A 464 30.66 -5.59 -92.16
N VAL A 465 30.20 -6.42 -91.22
CA VAL A 465 29.75 -7.79 -91.51
C VAL A 465 28.54 -7.76 -92.42
N ASN A 466 27.52 -6.95 -92.12
CA ASN A 466 26.34 -6.81 -92.97
C ASN A 466 26.71 -6.37 -94.40
N ASN A 467 27.65 -5.43 -94.54
CA ASN A 467 28.16 -5.03 -95.85
C ASN A 467 28.86 -6.18 -96.58
N SER A 468 29.71 -6.94 -95.88
CA SER A 468 30.40 -8.11 -96.43
C SER A 468 29.43 -9.22 -96.84
N THR A 469 28.39 -9.47 -96.05
CA THR A 469 27.32 -10.43 -96.37
C THR A 469 26.53 -9.98 -97.60
N ARG A 470 26.27 -8.67 -97.74
CA ARG A 470 25.62 -8.10 -98.93
C ARG A 470 26.47 -8.27 -100.19
N ILE A 471 27.79 -8.04 -100.08
CA ILE A 471 28.75 -8.29 -101.16
C ILE A 471 28.75 -9.78 -101.54
N LEU A 472 28.79 -10.69 -100.56
CA LEU A 472 28.76 -12.14 -100.80
C LEU A 472 27.43 -12.60 -101.44
N ALA A 473 26.30 -12.05 -101.01
CA ALA A 473 24.99 -12.34 -101.58
C ALA A 473 24.90 -11.89 -103.05
N ASN A 474 25.40 -10.68 -103.36
CA ASN A 474 25.51 -10.20 -104.74
C ASN A 474 26.42 -11.11 -105.58
N ALA A 475 27.58 -11.50 -105.06
CA ALA A 475 28.49 -12.43 -105.75
C ALA A 475 27.83 -13.79 -106.01
N LYS A 476 27.09 -14.37 -105.05
CA LYS A 476 26.33 -15.60 -105.24
C LYS A 476 25.20 -15.45 -106.26
N SER A 477 24.49 -14.32 -106.26
CA SER A 477 23.45 -14.00 -107.25
C SER A 477 24.03 -13.92 -108.67
N ASN A 478 25.17 -13.24 -108.82
CA ASN A 478 25.90 -13.15 -110.09
C ASN A 478 26.36 -14.53 -110.56
N LEU A 479 26.88 -15.36 -109.66
CA LEU A 479 27.32 -16.73 -109.96
C LEU A 479 26.15 -17.64 -110.36
N LYS A 480 24.98 -17.48 -109.72
CA LYS A 480 23.75 -18.18 -110.09
C LYS A 480 23.23 -17.73 -111.47
N SER A 481 23.33 -16.44 -111.78
CA SER A 481 22.99 -15.88 -113.10
C SER A 481 23.92 -16.43 -114.19
N ALA A 482 25.23 -16.45 -113.93
CA ALA A 482 26.23 -17.06 -114.82
C ALA A 482 25.96 -18.55 -115.07
N ARG A 483 25.63 -19.33 -114.02
CA ARG A 483 25.22 -20.74 -114.16
C ARG A 483 23.93 -20.92 -114.97
N LYS A 484 22.97 -20.00 -114.86
CA LYS A 484 21.73 -20.03 -115.64
C LYS A 484 21.97 -19.72 -117.12
N THR A 485 22.96 -18.89 -117.41
CA THR A 485 23.40 -18.60 -118.79
C THR A 485 24.07 -19.83 -119.39
N LEU A 486 24.93 -20.51 -118.63
CA LEU A 486 25.59 -21.76 -119.01
C LEU A 486 24.66 -22.97 -119.24
N ASN A 487 23.51 -23.01 -118.57
CA ASN A 487 22.54 -24.11 -118.70
C ASN A 487 21.48 -23.88 -119.79
N ASN A 488 21.45 -22.71 -120.42
CA ASN A 488 20.56 -22.41 -121.56
C ASN A 488 21.23 -22.65 -122.93
N ASP A 489 22.49 -23.08 -122.95
CA ASP A 489 23.27 -23.43 -124.17
C ASP A 489 23.43 -24.96 -124.36
N LYS A 490 22.55 -25.77 -123.75
CA LYS A 490 22.40 -27.22 -123.97
C LYS A 490 20.93 -27.60 -123.94
#